data_AF-A0A353LFD5-F1
#
_entry.id   AF-A0A353LFD5-F1
#
_cell.length_a   1.000
_cell.length_b   1.000
_cell.length_c   1.000
_cell.angle_alpha   90.00
_cell.angle_beta   90.00
_cell.angle_gamma   90.00
#
_symmetry.space_group_name_H-M   'P 1'
#
loop_
_entity.id
_entity.type
_entity.pdbx_description
1 polymer ?
#
loop_
_entity_poly.entity_id
_entity_poly.type
_entity_poly.pdbx_seq_one_letter_code
_entity_poly.pdbx_strand_id
1 'polypeptide(L)'
;SKILGPGLRLGWMLVPEHIYKKCELIKQSMDACSPSFSQVIADKFIRNGYIYEYTENVRQEYKKRGLAMIEALEKYLPDYVSFEKPRGGFYIWLHLPKGTDSSLILKKAIEKGVV
;
A
#
# COMPACT_ATOMS: atom_id res chain seq x y z
N SER A 1 3.71 0.75 -7.76
CA SER A 1 2.55 -0.15 -7.54
C SER A 1 1.27 0.57 -7.10
N LYS A 2 1.29 1.59 -6.23
CA LYS A 2 0.06 2.30 -5.79
C LYS A 2 -0.19 3.68 -6.42
N ILE A 3 0.82 4.22 -7.11
CA ILE A 3 0.76 5.55 -7.78
C ILE A 3 0.71 5.46 -9.32
N LEU A 4 0.84 4.26 -9.87
CA LEU A 4 0.97 3.98 -11.31
C LEU A 4 0.32 2.62 -11.69
N GLY A 5 -0.24 1.90 -10.72
CA GLY A 5 -0.76 0.55 -10.89
C GLY A 5 0.24 -0.56 -10.54
N PRO A 6 -0.24 -1.72 -10.02
CA PRO A 6 0.62 -2.85 -9.66
C PRO A 6 1.09 -3.65 -10.87
N GLY A 7 0.35 -3.64 -11.98
CA GLY A 7 0.62 -4.43 -13.20
C GLY A 7 1.90 -4.05 -13.94
N LEU A 8 2.39 -2.82 -13.78
CA LEU A 8 3.63 -2.37 -14.42
C LEU A 8 4.89 -3.07 -13.85
N ARG A 9 4.79 -3.66 -12.66
CA ARG A 9 5.90 -4.33 -11.94
C ARG A 9 7.18 -3.49 -11.89
N LEU A 10 7.03 -2.18 -11.73
CA LEU A 10 8.14 -1.24 -11.72
C LEU A 10 8.34 -0.62 -10.32
N GLY A 11 9.60 -0.49 -9.94
CA GLY A 11 10.10 0.21 -8.75
C GLY A 11 11.48 0.80 -9.05
N TRP A 12 11.97 1.63 -8.14
CA TRP A 12 13.30 2.22 -8.22
C TRP A 12 14.03 2.00 -6.91
N MET A 13 15.36 2.10 -6.97
CA MET A 13 16.22 1.97 -5.81
C MET A 13 17.24 3.10 -5.84
N LEU A 14 17.25 3.94 -4.82
CA LEU A 14 18.27 4.95 -4.62
C LEU A 14 19.32 4.39 -3.67
N VAL A 15 20.56 4.24 -4.13
CA VAL A 15 21.65 3.65 -3.36
C VAL A 15 22.91 4.52 -3.40
N PRO A 16 23.76 4.46 -2.36
CA PRO A 16 25.11 5.02 -2.42
C PRO A 16 25.95 4.40 -3.54
N GLU A 17 26.85 5.21 -4.11
CA GLU A 17 27.70 4.80 -5.24
C GLU A 17 28.54 3.54 -4.94
N HIS A 18 29.03 3.41 -3.70
CA HIS A 18 29.86 2.28 -3.28
C HIS A 18 29.13 0.92 -3.27
N ILE A 19 27.79 0.88 -3.34
CA ILE A 19 27.02 -0.37 -3.48
C ILE A 19 26.32 -0.51 -4.84
N TYR A 20 26.26 0.54 -5.66
CA TYR A 20 25.54 0.54 -6.94
C TYR A 20 25.94 -0.64 -7.84
N LYS A 21 27.25 -0.82 -8.10
CA LYS A 21 27.76 -1.89 -8.96
C LYS A 21 27.39 -3.29 -8.46
N LYS A 22 27.33 -3.50 -7.14
CA LYS A 22 26.92 -4.78 -6.54
C LYS A 22 25.44 -5.03 -6.77
N CYS A 23 24.61 -4.02 -6.53
CA CYS A 23 23.17 -4.09 -6.78
C CYS A 23 22.84 -4.37 -8.25
N GLU A 24 23.52 -3.68 -9.18
CA GLU A 24 23.36 -3.88 -10.62
C GLU A 24 23.72 -5.31 -11.03
N LEU A 25 24.88 -5.81 -10.59
CA LEU A 25 25.33 -7.17 -10.90
C LEU A 25 24.35 -8.24 -10.37
N ILE A 26 23.86 -8.08 -9.14
CA ILE A 26 22.84 -8.96 -8.57
C ILE A 26 21.57 -8.94 -9.43
N LYS A 27 21.08 -7.75 -9.81
CA LYS A 27 19.89 -7.62 -10.65
C LYS A 27 20.08 -8.27 -12.02
N GLN A 28 21.23 -8.05 -12.67
CA GLN A 28 21.55 -8.69 -13.95
C GLN A 28 21.53 -10.22 -13.86
N SER A 29 22.06 -10.80 -12.76
CA SER A 29 22.02 -12.25 -12.54
C SER A 29 20.63 -12.78 -12.20
N MET A 30 19.74 -11.97 -11.62
CA MET A 30 18.41 -12.40 -11.20
C MET A 30 17.37 -12.35 -12.33
N ASP A 31 17.31 -11.24 -13.07
CA ASP A 31 16.27 -11.01 -14.09
C ASP A 31 16.76 -10.22 -15.30
N ALA A 32 18.08 -10.05 -15.46
CA ALA A 32 18.75 -9.21 -16.45
C ALA A 32 18.41 -7.71 -16.34
N CYS A 33 17.15 -7.34 -16.59
CA CYS A 33 16.66 -5.97 -16.53
C CYS A 33 15.15 -5.92 -16.28
N SER A 34 14.65 -4.78 -15.79
CA SER A 34 13.21 -4.55 -15.68
C SER A 34 12.57 -4.33 -17.06
N PRO A 35 11.28 -4.65 -17.26
CA PRO A 35 10.64 -4.53 -18.57
C PRO A 35 10.74 -3.12 -19.17
N SER A 36 11.42 -2.98 -20.31
CA SER A 36 11.64 -1.67 -20.95
C SER A 36 10.35 -0.95 -21.32
N PHE A 37 9.32 -1.69 -21.74
CA PHE A 37 8.01 -1.12 -22.05
C PHE A 37 7.37 -0.43 -20.83
N SER A 38 7.39 -1.08 -19.66
CA SER A 38 6.90 -0.48 -18.41
C SER A 38 7.70 0.76 -18.01
N GLN A 39 9.01 0.74 -18.24
CA GLN A 39 9.90 1.89 -17.98
C GLN A 39 9.55 3.08 -18.87
N VAL A 40 9.30 2.86 -20.17
CA VAL A 40 8.91 3.91 -21.12
C VAL A 40 7.53 4.51 -20.77
N ILE A 41 6.57 3.68 -20.39
CA ILE A 41 5.25 4.17 -19.93
C ILE A 41 5.41 5.07 -18.71
N ALA A 42 6.17 4.62 -17.70
CA ALA A 42 6.39 5.39 -16.49
C ALA A 42 7.12 6.71 -16.77
N ASP A 43 8.14 6.70 -17.64
CA ASP A 43 8.87 7.90 -18.06
C ASP A 43 7.94 8.94 -18.70
N LYS A 44 7.15 8.52 -19.71
CA LYS A 44 6.16 9.38 -20.37
C LYS A 44 5.15 9.95 -19.38
N PHE A 45 4.64 9.11 -18.48
CA PHE A 45 3.63 9.52 -17.49
C PHE A 45 4.17 10.55 -16.49
N ILE A 46 5.41 10.37 -16.04
CA ILE A 46 6.06 11.28 -15.08
C ILE A 46 6.46 12.59 -15.77
N ARG A 47 7.14 12.53 -16.93
CA ARG A 47 7.64 13.72 -17.64
C ARG A 47 6.52 14.63 -18.14
N ASN A 48 5.38 14.05 -18.49
CA ASN A 48 4.20 14.83 -18.89
C ASN A 48 3.41 15.38 -17.69
N GLY A 49 3.83 15.12 -16.44
CA GLY A 49 3.19 15.65 -15.23
C GLY A 49 1.89 14.94 -14.81
N TYR A 50 1.43 13.93 -15.55
CA TYR A 50 0.18 13.20 -15.25
C TYR A 50 0.16 12.55 -13.87
N ILE A 51 1.34 12.26 -13.31
CA ILE A 51 1.48 11.71 -11.96
C ILE A 51 0.90 12.63 -10.87
N TYR A 52 0.97 13.94 -11.03
CA TYR A 52 0.49 14.87 -10.00
C TYR A 52 -1.03 14.89 -9.92
N GLU A 53 -1.70 15.05 -11.07
CA GLU A 53 -3.17 15.01 -11.15
C GLU A 53 -3.71 13.64 -10.72
N TYR A 54 -3.12 12.56 -11.24
CA TYR A 54 -3.54 11.21 -10.89
C TYR A 54 -3.41 10.94 -9.38
N THR A 55 -2.28 11.29 -8.77
CA THR A 55 -2.08 11.04 -7.33
C THR A 55 -2.99 11.89 -6.45
N GLU A 56 -3.35 13.10 -6.87
CA GLU A 56 -4.32 13.93 -6.15
C GLU A 56 -5.72 13.30 -6.20
N ASN A 57 -6.19 12.90 -7.39
CA ASN A 57 -7.49 12.25 -7.55
C ASN A 57 -7.59 10.97 -6.70
N VAL A 58 -6.55 10.14 -6.74
CA VAL A 58 -6.49 8.90 -5.96
C VAL A 58 -6.44 9.17 -4.45
N ARG A 59 -5.75 10.23 -4.01
CA ARG A 59 -5.67 10.63 -2.60
C ARG A 59 -7.05 11.03 -2.06
N GLN A 60 -7.85 11.77 -2.82
CA GLN A 60 -9.20 12.18 -2.41
C GLN A 60 -10.12 10.98 -2.22
N GLU A 61 -10.09 10.02 -3.15
CA GLU A 61 -10.90 8.81 -3.06
C GLU A 61 -10.50 7.94 -1.86
N TYR A 62 -9.20 7.70 -1.63
CA TYR A 62 -8.77 6.93 -0.46
C TYR A 62 -9.01 7.66 0.86
N LYS A 63 -8.92 8.99 0.89
CA LYS A 63 -9.28 9.77 2.07
C LYS A 63 -10.75 9.59 2.43
N LYS A 64 -11.66 9.65 1.44
CA LYS A 64 -13.09 9.41 1.66
C LYS A 64 -13.34 8.02 2.27
N ARG A 65 -12.73 6.98 1.71
CA ARG A 65 -12.85 5.59 2.23
C ARG A 65 -12.25 5.45 3.63
N GLY A 66 -11.08 6.04 3.87
CA GLY A 66 -10.41 6.01 5.16
C GLY A 66 -11.24 6.68 6.25
N LEU A 67 -11.82 7.85 5.98
CA LEU A 67 -12.70 8.55 6.92
C LEU A 67 -13.97 7.74 7.22
N ALA A 68 -14.61 7.16 6.21
CA ALA A 68 -15.79 6.32 6.41
C ALA A 68 -15.49 5.09 7.28
N MET A 69 -14.32 4.46 7.11
CA MET A 69 -13.89 3.36 7.97
C MET A 69 -13.61 3.84 9.40
N ILE A 70 -12.92 4.96 9.59
CA ILE A 70 -12.65 5.52 10.93
C ILE A 70 -13.97 5.81 11.66
N GLU A 71 -14.92 6.48 11.00
CA GLU A 71 -16.23 6.78 11.57
C GLU A 71 -17.00 5.51 11.98
N ALA A 72 -16.97 4.47 11.14
CA ALA A 72 -17.58 3.19 11.47
C ALA A 72 -16.88 2.51 12.67
N LEU A 73 -15.56 2.52 12.72
CA LEU A 73 -14.81 1.94 13.84
C LEU A 73 -15.09 2.68 15.14
N GLU A 74 -15.14 4.02 15.14
CA GLU A 74 -15.47 4.82 16.33
C GLU A 74 -16.91 4.57 16.82
N LYS A 75 -17.84 4.27 15.91
CA LYS A 75 -19.24 4.04 16.24
C LYS A 75 -19.53 2.62 16.74
N TYR A 76 -18.83 1.61 16.19
CA TYR A 76 -19.20 0.21 16.34
C TYR A 76 -18.17 -0.63 17.09
N LEU A 77 -16.91 -0.19 17.24
CA LEU A 77 -15.95 -0.93 18.05
C LEU A 77 -16.31 -0.82 19.54
N PRO A 78 -16.18 -1.91 20.29
CA PRO A 78 -16.29 -1.86 21.74
C PRO A 78 -15.06 -1.20 22.36
N ASP A 79 -15.22 -0.58 23.53
CA ASP A 79 -14.17 0.22 24.21
C ASP A 79 -12.87 -0.54 24.51
N TYR A 80 -12.91 -1.87 24.53
CA TYR A 80 -11.74 -2.73 24.76
C TYR A 80 -10.92 -3.02 23.50
N VAL A 81 -11.34 -2.53 22.33
CA VAL A 81 -10.57 -2.57 21.07
C VAL A 81 -10.15 -1.16 20.70
N SER A 82 -8.86 -0.96 20.43
CA SER A 82 -8.33 0.34 20.06
C SER A 82 -7.67 0.32 18.68
N PHE A 83 -7.50 1.49 18.08
CA PHE A 83 -6.77 1.66 16.83
C PHE A 83 -6.21 3.08 16.73
N GLU A 84 -5.15 3.25 15.95
CA GLU A 84 -4.61 4.57 15.64
C GLU A 84 -5.23 5.09 14.34
N LYS A 85 -5.67 6.36 14.34
CA LYS A 85 -6.18 7.00 13.12
C LYS A 85 -5.03 7.19 12.13
N PRO A 86 -5.05 6.53 10.95
CA PRO A 86 -3.96 6.65 10.00
C PRO A 86 -3.97 8.03 9.35
N ARG A 87 -2.78 8.57 9.08
CA ARG A 87 -2.60 9.80 8.28
C ARG A 87 -2.64 9.53 6.77
N GLY A 88 -2.56 8.28 6.37
CA GLY A 88 -2.57 7.82 4.97
C GLY A 88 -2.23 6.33 4.87
N GLY A 89 -2.19 5.81 3.65
CA GLY A 89 -2.00 4.38 3.39
C GLY A 89 -3.32 3.65 3.14
N PHE A 90 -3.32 2.33 3.39
CA PHE A 90 -4.41 1.43 2.99
C PHE A 90 -4.99 0.60 4.14
N TYR A 91 -4.38 0.67 5.32
CA TYR A 91 -4.69 -0.23 6.42
C TYR A 91 -4.92 0.56 7.70
N ILE A 92 -5.85 0.05 8.51
CA ILE A 92 -6.04 0.45 9.90
C ILE A 92 -5.72 -0.78 10.73
N TRP A 93 -4.92 -0.60 11.77
CA TRP A 93 -4.49 -1.68 12.63
C TRP A 93 -5.30 -1.66 13.93
N LEU A 94 -6.04 -2.74 14.20
CA LEU A 94 -6.83 -2.90 15.41
C LEU A 94 -6.00 -3.63 16.48
N HIS A 95 -6.05 -3.13 17.71
CA HIS A 95 -5.45 -3.73 18.89
C HIS A 95 -6.54 -4.39 19.73
N LEU A 96 -6.46 -5.72 19.81
CA LEU A 96 -7.36 -6.53 20.63
C LEU A 96 -6.81 -6.68 22.06
N PRO A 97 -7.66 -6.99 23.04
CA PRO A 97 -7.21 -7.28 24.40
C PRO A 97 -6.15 -8.38 24.45
N LYS A 98 -5.23 -8.27 25.40
CA LYS A 98 -4.17 -9.26 25.60
C LYS A 98 -4.77 -10.66 25.81
N GLY A 99 -4.19 -11.66 25.13
CA GLY A 99 -4.67 -13.06 25.20
C GLY A 99 -5.79 -13.38 24.20
N THR A 100 -6.23 -12.41 23.39
CA THR A 100 -7.19 -12.65 22.32
C THR A 100 -6.51 -13.28 21.10
N ASP A 101 -7.02 -14.41 20.63
CA ASP A 101 -6.62 -15.01 19.35
C ASP A 101 -7.46 -14.42 18.20
N SER A 102 -6.83 -13.57 17.39
CA SER A 102 -7.46 -12.99 16.20
C SER A 102 -7.93 -14.03 15.17
N SER A 103 -7.35 -15.22 15.14
CA SER A 103 -7.74 -16.30 14.23
C SER A 103 -9.12 -16.86 14.59
N LEU A 104 -9.45 -16.92 15.88
CA LEU A 104 -10.79 -17.31 16.34
C LEU A 104 -11.83 -16.23 16.03
N ILE A 105 -11.45 -14.96 16.09
CA ILE A 105 -12.30 -13.85 15.67
C ILE A 105 -12.57 -13.92 14.18
N LEU A 106 -11.54 -14.14 13.35
CA LEU A 106 -11.67 -14.28 11.91
C LEU A 106 -12.67 -15.39 11.53
N LYS A 107 -12.59 -16.56 12.16
CA LYS A 107 -13.56 -17.65 11.93
C LYS A 107 -15.01 -17.19 12.18
N LYS A 108 -15.25 -16.50 13.30
CA LYS A 108 -16.57 -15.94 13.64
C LYS A 108 -16.99 -14.78 12.73
N ALA A 109 -16.04 -13.99 12.22
CA ALA A 109 -16.32 -12.89 11.30
C ALA A 109 -16.76 -13.42 9.94
N ILE A 110 -16.13 -14.50 9.44
CA ILE A 110 -16.49 -15.15 8.17
C ILE A 110 -17.93 -15.66 8.21
N GLU A 111 -18.36 -16.26 9.32
CA GLU A 111 -19.76 -16.70 9.54
C GLU A 111 -20.77 -15.53 9.42
N LYS A 112 -20.30 -14.29 9.64
CA LYS A 112 -21.08 -13.05 9.51
C LYS A 112 -20.81 -12.29 8.21
N GLY A 113 -20.08 -12.89 7.27
CA GLY A 113 -19.81 -12.31 5.94
C GLY A 113 -18.72 -11.24 5.91
N VAL A 114 -17.83 -11.20 6.91
CA VAL A 114 -16.70 -10.24 6.99
C VAL A 114 -15.37 -10.99 7.12
N VAL A 115 -14.31 -10.51 6.46
CA VAL A 115 -12.96 -11.09 6.46
C VAL A 115 -11.94 -10.03 6.84
#